data_AF-A0A957WR83-F1
#
_entry.id   AF-A0A957WR83-F1
#
_cell.length_a   1.000
_cell.length_b   1.000
_cell.length_c   1.000
_cell.angle_alpha   90.00
_cell.angle_beta   90.00
_cell.angle_gamma   90.00
#
_symmetry.space_group_name_H-M   'P 1'
#
loop_
_entity.id
_entity.type
_entity.pdbx_description
1 polymer ?
#
loop_
_entity_poly.entity_id
_entity_poly.type
_entity_poly.pdbx_seq_one_letter_code
_entity_poly.pdbx_strand_id
1 'polypeptide(L)'
;MAVSPCHFAEQLEIIRQLGQPLSLHQLVEAHKSGEVPHRAVVITFDDGYKNNLYNAKPLLEQFNIPATVFVTSDYVDQNFINKAPRGLTKG
;
A
#
# COMPACT_ATOMS: atom_id res chain seq x y z
N MET A 1 11.49 1.23 -7.02
CA MET A 1 12.08 2.54 -6.61
C MET A 1 12.01 2.64 -5.09
N ALA A 2 12.92 3.36 -4.43
CA ALA A 2 12.91 3.52 -2.97
C ALA A 2 13.20 4.99 -2.60
N VAL A 3 12.62 5.45 -1.48
CA VAL A 3 12.81 6.79 -0.90
C VAL A 3 13.21 6.63 0.57
N SER A 4 14.01 7.56 1.10
CA SER A 4 14.35 7.55 2.53
C SER A 4 13.11 7.92 3.37
N PRO A 5 13.02 7.47 4.64
CA PRO A 5 11.92 7.88 5.53
C PRO A 5 11.84 9.40 5.73
N CYS A 6 12.97 10.10 5.74
CA CYS A 6 13.03 11.56 5.88
C CYS A 6 12.34 12.27 4.70
N HIS A 7 12.72 11.93 3.47
CA HIS A 7 12.09 12.52 2.28
C HIS A 7 10.62 12.08 2.13
N PHE A 8 10.27 10.88 2.57
CA PHE A 8 8.86 10.46 2.60
C PHE A 8 8.04 11.32 3.56
N ALA A 9 8.57 11.63 4.76
CA ALA A 9 7.91 12.52 5.70
C ALA A 9 7.72 13.94 5.13
N GLU A 10 8.72 14.48 4.42
CA GLU A 10 8.61 15.77 3.73
C GLU A 10 7.49 15.76 2.67
N GLN A 11 7.36 14.66 1.92
CA GLN A 11 6.26 14.48 0.96
C GLN A 11 4.90 14.43 1.64
N LEU A 12 4.77 13.71 2.76
CA LEU A 12 3.54 13.64 3.54
C LEU A 12 3.14 15.01 4.11
N GLU A 13 4.11 15.81 4.53
CA GLU A 13 3.87 17.18 4.97
C GLU A 13 3.30 18.05 3.85
N ILE A 14 3.89 18.01 2.66
CA ILE A 14 3.39 18.74 1.49
C ILE A 14 1.98 18.28 1.12
N ILE A 15 1.74 16.95 1.10
CA ILE A 15 0.42 16.37 0.80
C ILE A 15 -0.62 16.83 1.82
N ARG A 16 -0.28 16.86 3.11
CA ARG A 16 -1.17 17.32 4.17
C ARG A 16 -1.47 18.82 4.08
N GLN A 17 -0.49 19.63 3.68
CA GLN A 17 -0.64 21.08 3.58
C GLN A 17 -1.43 21.49 2.33
N LEU A 18 -1.24 20.80 1.21
CA LEU A 18 -1.73 21.25 -0.09
C LEU A 18 -2.88 20.41 -0.64
N GLY A 19 -2.96 19.14 -0.26
CA GLY A 19 -3.92 18.16 -0.77
C GLY A 19 -5.01 17.78 0.23
N GLN A 20 -5.93 16.95 -0.24
CA GLN A 20 -6.96 16.32 0.57
C GLN A 20 -6.76 14.79 0.49
N PRO A 21 -6.03 14.21 1.46
CA PRO A 21 -5.77 12.78 1.45
C PRO A 21 -7.05 11.98 1.66
N LEU A 22 -7.29 10.99 0.80
CA LEU A 22 -8.42 10.07 0.88
C LEU A 22 -7.91 8.63 0.86
N SER A 23 -8.65 7.73 1.51
CA SER A 23 -8.50 6.32 1.20
C SER A 23 -8.95 6.05 -0.24
N LEU A 24 -8.42 5.00 -0.86
CA LEU A 24 -8.84 4.61 -2.21
C LEU A 24 -10.36 4.36 -2.27
N HIS A 25 -10.95 3.79 -1.22
CA HIS A 25 -12.40 3.59 -1.12
C HIS A 25 -13.18 4.91 -1.16
N GLN A 26 -12.78 5.90 -0.36
CA GLN A 26 -13.42 7.23 -0.36
C GLN A 26 -13.31 7.91 -1.72
N LEU A 27 -12.16 7.79 -2.41
CA LEU A 27 -12.01 8.34 -3.75
C LEU A 27 -12.97 7.67 -4.75
N VAL A 28 -13.11 6.34 -4.69
CA VAL A 28 -14.04 5.60 -5.56
C VAL A 28 -15.49 6.02 -5.33
N GLU A 29 -15.91 6.16 -4.08
CA GLU A 29 -17.28 6.60 -3.76
C GLU A 29 -17.52 8.05 -4.20
N ALA A 30 -16.57 8.94 -3.96
CA ALA A 30 -16.65 10.33 -4.43
C ALA A 30 -16.67 10.44 -5.97
N HIS A 31 -15.96 9.56 -6.67
CA HIS A 31 -16.02 9.49 -8.13
C HIS A 31 -17.39 9.02 -8.63
N LYS A 32 -17.98 8.01 -7.98
CA LYS A 32 -19.33 7.51 -8.34
C LYS A 32 -20.42 8.55 -8.08
N SER A 33 -20.31 9.34 -7.01
CA SER A 33 -21.26 10.41 -6.71
C SER A 33 -21.06 11.66 -7.57
N GLY A 34 -19.93 11.77 -8.29
CA GLY A 34 -19.56 12.97 -9.05
C GLY A 34 -19.00 14.10 -8.19
N GLU A 35 -18.69 13.84 -6.92
CA GLU A 35 -18.25 14.83 -5.94
C GLU A 35 -16.81 14.57 -5.46
N VAL A 36 -15.87 14.46 -6.40
CA VAL A 36 -14.45 14.31 -6.04
C VAL A 36 -13.93 15.61 -5.43
N PRO A 37 -13.39 15.60 -4.19
CA PRO A 37 -12.87 16.80 -3.58
C PRO A 37 -11.72 17.41 -4.40
N HIS A 38 -11.65 18.74 -4.41
CA HIS A 38 -10.56 19.44 -5.07
C HIS A 38 -9.22 19.07 -4.42
N ARG A 39 -8.22 18.72 -5.24
CA ARG A 39 -6.91 18.18 -4.79
C ARG A 39 -7.01 16.90 -3.96
N ALA A 40 -7.97 16.02 -4.26
CA ALA A 40 -7.97 14.67 -3.72
C ALA A 40 -6.64 13.95 -4.06
N VAL A 41 -6.01 13.35 -3.05
CA VAL A 41 -4.78 12.56 -3.19
C VAL A 41 -4.99 11.19 -2.55
N VAL A 42 -4.58 10.13 -3.24
CA VAL A 42 -4.53 8.77 -2.69
C VAL A 42 -3.09 8.30 -2.76
N ILE A 43 -2.61 7.68 -1.68
CA ILE A 43 -1.29 7.06 -1.62
C ILE A 43 -1.43 5.55 -1.81
N THR A 44 -0.68 5.00 -2.76
CA THR A 44 -0.61 3.56 -3.01
C THR A 44 0.82 3.04 -2.90
N PHE A 45 0.98 1.81 -2.44
CA PHE A 45 2.23 1.07 -2.46
C PHE A 45 2.05 -0.22 -3.24
N ASP A 46 2.82 -0.38 -4.30
CA ASP A 46 2.84 -1.59 -5.13
C ASP A 46 3.97 -2.54 -4.71
N ASP A 47 3.95 -3.76 -5.25
CA ASP A 47 4.96 -4.82 -5.09
C ASP A 47 5.06 -5.49 -3.71
N GLY A 48 4.17 -5.17 -2.75
CA GLY A 48 4.00 -5.93 -1.52
C GLY A 48 5.23 -6.06 -0.60
N TYR A 49 6.30 -5.29 -0.84
CA TYR A 49 7.53 -5.41 -0.05
C TYR A 49 7.26 -5.07 1.42
N LYS A 50 7.41 -6.08 2.28
CA LYS A 50 7.26 -5.96 3.75
C LYS A 50 8.01 -4.75 4.32
N ASN A 51 9.18 -4.43 3.77
CA ASN A 51 10.02 -3.34 4.25
C ASN A 51 9.42 -1.93 4.02
N ASN A 52 8.65 -1.75 2.94
CA ASN A 52 7.98 -0.47 2.66
C ASN A 52 6.95 -0.18 3.76
N LEU A 53 6.19 -1.21 4.15
CA LEU A 53 5.15 -1.07 5.17
C LEU A 53 5.73 -0.73 6.55
N TYR A 54 6.83 -1.36 6.98
CA TYR A 54 7.40 -1.10 8.31
C TYR A 54 7.91 0.33 8.49
N ASN A 55 8.48 0.94 7.45
CA ASN A 55 8.99 2.31 7.53
C ASN A 55 7.92 3.36 7.21
N ALA A 56 7.01 3.08 6.27
CA ALA A 56 5.99 4.04 5.86
C ALA A 56 4.81 4.11 6.83
N LYS A 57 4.39 2.98 7.43
CA LYS A 57 3.20 2.93 8.30
C LYS A 57 3.24 3.91 9.48
N PRO A 58 4.34 4.00 10.28
CA PRO A 58 4.37 4.92 11.41
C PRO A 58 4.23 6.39 10.97
N LEU A 59 4.82 6.75 9.83
CA LEU A 59 4.72 8.09 9.26
C LEU A 59 3.29 8.37 8.76
N LEU A 60 2.68 7.44 8.03
CA LEU A 60 1.29 7.57 7.59
C LEU A 60 0.32 7.76 8.78
N GLU A 61 0.53 7.00 9.87
CA GLU A 61 -0.23 7.14 11.12
C GLU A 61 0.00 8.51 11.78
N GLN A 62 1.26 8.95 11.89
CA GLN A 62 1.61 10.27 12.45
C GLN A 62 0.94 11.42 11.70
N PHE A 63 0.87 11.35 10.37
CA PHE A 63 0.27 12.39 9.55
C PHE A 63 -1.25 12.24 9.36
N ASN A 64 -1.84 11.13 9.84
CA ASN A 64 -3.24 10.72 9.59
C ASN A 64 -3.59 10.62 8.10
N ILE A 65 -2.67 10.05 7.31
CA ILE A 65 -2.85 9.90 5.86
C ILE A 65 -3.14 8.42 5.53
N PRO A 66 -4.30 8.11 4.93
CA PRO A 66 -4.60 6.75 4.50
C PRO A 66 -3.73 6.34 3.31
N ALA A 67 -3.43 5.04 3.22
CA ALA A 67 -2.76 4.45 2.07
C ALA A 67 -3.35 3.09 1.73
N THR A 68 -3.15 2.64 0.48
CA THR A 68 -3.54 1.30 0.01
C THR A 68 -2.30 0.54 -0.44
N VAL A 69 -2.18 -0.73 -0.05
CA VAL A 69 -1.07 -1.59 -0.44
C VAL A 69 -1.59 -2.68 -1.37
N PHE A 70 -1.00 -2.77 -2.56
CA PHE A 70 -1.26 -3.86 -3.50
C PHE A 70 -0.15 -4.90 -3.35
N VAL A 71 -0.55 -6.11 -2.95
CA VAL A 71 0.37 -7.23 -2.72
C VAL A 71 0.22 -8.22 -3.87
N THR A 72 1.33 -8.58 -4.49
CA THR A 72 1.38 -9.64 -5.52
C THR A 72 1.34 -11.02 -4.86
N SER A 73 0.48 -11.90 -5.36
CA SER A 73 0.21 -13.24 -4.78
C SER A 73 1.47 -14.11 -4.66
N ASP A 74 2.42 -13.96 -5.58
CA ASP A 74 3.66 -14.74 -5.60
C ASP A 74 4.54 -14.56 -4.36
N TYR A 75 4.39 -13.44 -3.62
CA TYR A 75 5.10 -13.20 -2.36
C TYR A 75 4.29 -13.60 -1.12
N VAL A 76 2.99 -13.82 -1.25
CA VAL A 76 2.10 -14.30 -0.16
C VAL A 76 2.15 -15.82 -0.05
N ASP A 77 2.33 -16.53 -1.18
CA ASP A 77 2.33 -17.99 -1.25
C ASP A 77 3.65 -18.68 -0.83
N GLN A 78 4.73 -17.92 -0.58
CA GLN A 78 6.02 -18.52 -0.15
C GLN A 78 5.98 -19.18 1.25
N ASN A 79 4.84 -19.17 1.93
CA ASN A 79 4.61 -19.93 3.17
C ASN A 79 3.74 -21.19 3.00
N PHE A 80 3.42 -21.63 1.77
CA PHE A 80 2.64 -22.86 1.52
C PHE A 80 3.34 -23.94 0.67
N ILE A 81 4.67 -23.96 0.59
CA ILE A 81 5.40 -25.11 0.04
C ILE A 81 5.97 -25.97 1.17
N ASN A 82 5.10 -26.78 1.75
CA ASN A 82 5.45 -28.11 2.28
C ASN A 82 4.52 -29.14 1.62
N LYS A 83 4.53 -29.21 0.29
CA LYS A 83 4.10 -30.44 -0.38
C LYS A 83 5.29 -31.37 -0.42
N ALA A 84 5.24 -32.39 0.44
CA ALA A 84 6.14 -33.53 0.42
C ALA A 84 6.28 -34.08 -1.02
N PRO A 85 7.45 -34.61 -1.41
CA PRO A 85 7.64 -35.17 -2.74
C PRO A 85 6.62 -36.29 -2.95
N ARG A 86 5.86 -36.21 -4.05
CA ARG A 86 5.05 -37.33 -4.53
C ARG A 86 6.03 -38.42 -4.95
N GLY A 87 6.34 -39.31 -4.00
CA GLY A 87 7.05 -40.54 -4.24
C GLY A 87 6.30 -41.35 -5.28
N LEU A 88 7.03 -41.78 -6.31
CA LEU A 88 6.59 -42.83 -7.21
C LEU A 88 6.27 -44.09 -6.40
N THR A 89 5.07 -44.64 -6.60
CA THR A 89 4.87 -46.09 -6.45
C THR A 89 4.24 -46.60 -7.73
N LYS A 90 5.07 -47.27 -8.53
CA LYS A 90 4.63 -48.32 -9.44
C LYS A 90 4.15 -49.50 -8.59
N GLY A 91 3.04 -50.11 -8.98
CA GLY A 91 2.46 -51.31 -8.37
C GLY A 91 1.04 -51.50 -8.88
#